data_AF-A0A8D8M597-F1
#
_entry.id   AF-A0A8D8M597-F1
#
_cell.length_a   1.000
_cell.length_b   1.000
_cell.length_c   1.000
_cell.angle_alpha   90.00
_cell.angle_beta   90.00
_cell.angle_gamma   90.00
#
_symmetry.space_group_name_H-M   'P 1'
#
loop_
_entity.id
_entity.type
_entity.pdbx_description
1 polymer ?
#
loop_
_entity_poly.entity_id
_entity_poly.type
_entity_poly.pdbx_seq_one_letter_code
_entity_poly.pdbx_strand_id
1 'polypeptide(L)'
;DVFQDSSKYTVSIMGLNCPAPTVEIKHYLYLYYYYLTDCFSDNINKCIHCNVPISESMNDIIEHSQSCKAMVRLDRFKYRYGCYRCVYFTYEAQNLKKHFRRHTGEKPFACTVCDYRASQKVSLKLHSLNHHKIFLK
;
A
#
# COMPACT_ATOMS: atom_id res chain seq x y z
N ASP A 1 -21.58 6.75 29.11
CA ASP A 1 -22.82 7.15 28.42
C ASP A 1 -22.57 8.26 27.41
N VAL A 2 -23.12 8.03 26.22
CA VAL A 2 -23.42 8.98 25.14
C VAL A 2 -22.25 9.54 24.30
N PHE A 3 -22.13 8.89 23.14
CA PHE A 3 -21.72 9.39 21.82
C PHE A 3 -22.07 10.86 21.53
N GLN A 4 -21.16 11.57 20.84
CA GLN A 4 -21.33 12.55 19.73
C GLN A 4 -20.13 13.52 19.78
N ASP A 5 -19.43 13.86 18.70
CA ASP A 5 -19.97 14.25 17.41
C ASP A 5 -18.91 14.05 16.30
N SER A 6 -19.19 13.13 15.36
CA SER A 6 -18.31 12.73 14.26
C SER A 6 -18.68 13.42 12.93
N SER A 7 -19.21 14.64 12.96
CA SER A 7 -19.92 15.23 11.82
C SER A 7 -19.22 16.36 11.04
N LYS A 8 -17.89 16.57 11.11
CA LYS A 8 -17.27 17.77 10.46
C LYS A 8 -15.98 17.59 9.64
N TYR A 9 -15.78 16.46 8.97
CA TYR A 9 -14.70 16.37 7.97
C TYR A 9 -15.22 15.77 6.66
N THR A 10 -15.46 16.63 5.68
CA THR A 10 -15.69 16.26 4.28
C THR A 10 -14.35 16.06 3.59
N VAL A 11 -14.15 14.91 2.94
CA VAL A 11 -13.01 14.70 2.04
C VAL A 11 -13.52 14.83 0.63
N SER A 12 -13.06 15.84 -0.10
CA SER A 12 -13.41 16.03 -1.50
C SER A 12 -12.44 15.22 -2.35
N ILE A 13 -12.92 14.11 -2.91
CA ILE A 13 -12.20 13.32 -3.92
C ILE A 13 -13.09 13.34 -5.16
N MET A 14 -12.60 13.96 -6.24
CA MET A 14 -13.26 14.00 -7.55
C MET A 14 -14.71 14.51 -7.55
N GLY A 15 -15.02 15.53 -6.75
CA GLY A 15 -16.29 16.28 -6.87
C GLY A 15 -17.53 15.62 -6.28
N LEU A 16 -17.40 14.53 -5.51
CA LEU A 16 -18.52 13.94 -4.77
C LEU A 16 -18.38 14.21 -3.27
N ASN A 17 -19.34 14.95 -2.70
CA ASN A 17 -19.45 15.19 -1.26
C ASN A 17 -20.16 13.98 -0.61
N CYS A 18 -19.40 13.02 -0.11
CA CYS A 18 -19.94 11.82 0.54
C CYS A 18 -19.78 11.91 2.07
N PRO A 19 -20.81 11.55 2.88
CA PRO A 19 -20.70 11.55 4.33
C PRO A 19 -19.62 10.57 4.81
N ALA A 20 -18.81 11.01 5.79
CA ALA A 20 -17.68 10.26 6.31
C ALA A 20 -18.12 8.88 6.85
N PRO A 21 -17.58 7.76 6.34
CA PRO A 21 -18.07 6.45 6.72
C PRO A 21 -17.41 5.95 8.01
N THR A 22 -18.13 5.11 8.77
CA THR A 22 -17.74 4.57 10.08
C THR A 22 -16.46 3.71 10.03
N VAL A 23 -15.87 3.44 11.19
CA VAL A 23 -14.56 2.77 11.36
C VAL A 23 -14.42 1.45 10.58
N GLU A 24 -15.49 0.67 10.42
CA GLU A 24 -15.49 -0.59 9.65
C GLU A 24 -15.41 -0.36 8.14
N ILE A 25 -16.02 0.70 7.63
CA ILE A 25 -16.03 1.03 6.21
C ILE A 25 -14.66 1.57 5.76
N LYS A 26 -13.87 2.18 6.66
CA LYS A 26 -12.47 2.57 6.38
C LYS A 26 -11.60 1.37 6.00
N HIS A 27 -11.81 0.21 6.60
CA HIS A 27 -11.05 -1.01 6.29
C HIS A 27 -11.44 -1.57 4.91
N TYR A 28 -12.74 -1.55 4.58
CA TYR A 28 -13.25 -1.96 3.27
C TYR A 28 -12.85 -1.00 2.16
N LEU A 29 -12.89 0.32 2.40
CA LEU A 29 -12.40 1.32 1.45
C LEU A 29 -10.88 1.21 1.26
N TYR A 30 -10.11 0.95 2.31
CA TYR A 30 -8.66 0.72 2.21
C TYR A 30 -8.33 -0.50 1.33
N LEU A 31 -9.08 -1.59 1.48
CA LEU A 31 -8.96 -2.77 0.60
C LEU A 31 -9.46 -2.49 -0.82
N TYR A 32 -10.52 -1.69 -0.98
CA TYR A 32 -11.05 -1.27 -2.28
C TYR A 32 -10.05 -0.36 -3.05
N TYR A 33 -9.45 0.62 -2.38
CA TYR A 33 -8.38 1.48 -2.91
C TYR A 33 -7.09 0.69 -3.21
N TYR A 34 -6.79 -0.36 -2.44
CA TYR A 34 -5.66 -1.27 -2.69
C TYR A 34 -5.73 -1.93 -4.07
N TYR A 35 -6.94 -2.23 -4.57
CA TYR A 35 -7.18 -2.83 -5.88
C TYR A 35 -7.38 -1.81 -7.02
N LEU A 36 -7.84 -0.58 -6.73
CA LEU A 36 -8.30 0.35 -7.77
C LEU A 36 -7.37 1.54 -8.06
N THR A 37 -6.39 1.83 -7.21
CA THR A 37 -5.44 2.90 -7.51
C THR A 37 -4.21 2.34 -8.23
N ASP A 38 -4.31 2.31 -9.55
CA ASP A 38 -3.13 2.31 -10.41
C ASP A 38 -2.27 3.51 -10.00
N CYS A 39 -1.10 3.22 -9.44
CA CYS A 39 -0.19 4.22 -8.91
C CYS A 39 0.57 4.87 -10.07
N PHE A 40 -0.11 5.71 -10.83
CA PHE A 40 0.46 6.54 -11.90
C PHE A 40 1.12 7.78 -11.30
N SER A 41 2.37 7.68 -10.84
CA SER A 41 3.14 8.89 -10.56
C SER A 41 4.60 8.70 -10.93
N ASP A 42 4.97 9.33 -12.04
CA ASP A 42 6.33 9.38 -12.59
C ASP A 42 7.28 10.30 -11.81
N ASN A 43 6.93 10.71 -10.58
CA ASN A 43 7.80 11.52 -9.72
C ASN A 43 8.67 10.63 -8.82
N ILE A 44 9.66 10.03 -9.45
CA ILE A 44 10.50 8.97 -8.88
C ILE A 44 11.56 9.59 -7.95
N ASN A 45 11.61 9.09 -6.72
CA ASN A 45 12.57 9.38 -5.63
C ASN A 45 12.31 10.59 -4.74
N LYS A 46 11.09 11.15 -4.67
CA LYS A 46 10.70 12.11 -3.63
C LYS A 46 9.42 11.71 -2.94
N CYS A 47 9.33 11.97 -1.64
CA CYS A 47 8.11 11.75 -0.87
C CYS A 47 6.99 12.70 -1.32
N ILE A 48 5.81 12.17 -1.64
CA ILE A 48 4.64 13.01 -2.00
C ILE A 48 4.15 13.89 -0.83
N HIS A 49 4.54 13.55 0.41
CA HIS A 49 4.06 14.23 1.62
C HIS A 49 4.98 15.37 2.07
N CYS A 50 6.30 15.21 1.93
CA CYS A 50 7.27 16.20 2.41
C CYS A 50 8.29 16.63 1.36
N ASN A 51 8.20 16.09 0.13
CA ASN A 51 9.09 16.37 -0.99
C ASN A 51 10.58 16.02 -0.75
N VAL A 52 10.90 15.35 0.36
CA VAL A 52 12.25 14.88 0.68
C VAL A 52 12.64 13.77 -0.30
N PRO A 53 13.85 13.82 -0.90
CA PRO A 53 14.37 12.74 -1.71
C PRO A 53 14.57 11.46 -0.89
N ILE A 54 14.18 10.31 -1.44
CA ILE A 54 14.34 9.00 -0.80
C ILE A 54 14.97 8.08 -1.83
N SER A 55 16.05 7.40 -1.46
CA SER A 55 16.64 6.39 -2.32
C SER A 55 15.66 5.21 -2.51
N GLU A 56 15.83 4.42 -3.57
CA GLU A 56 15.00 3.22 -3.75
C GLU A 56 15.39 2.07 -2.80
N SER A 57 16.31 2.30 -1.85
CA SER A 57 16.63 1.37 -0.77
C SER A 57 15.41 1.10 0.10
N MET A 58 15.06 -0.18 0.27
CA MET A 58 13.96 -0.57 1.15
C MET A 58 14.17 -0.14 2.60
N ASN A 59 15.41 0.00 3.07
CA ASN A 59 15.70 0.45 4.42
C ASN A 59 15.31 1.92 4.59
N ASP A 60 15.77 2.77 3.68
CA ASP A 60 15.48 4.21 3.67
C ASP A 60 13.98 4.46 3.55
N ILE A 61 13.28 3.66 2.74
CA ILE A 61 11.82 3.72 2.61
C ILE A 61 11.15 3.41 3.94
N ILE A 62 11.58 2.35 4.63
CA ILE A 62 11.01 1.96 5.92
C ILE A 62 11.31 3.03 6.98
N GLU A 63 12.54 3.53 7.06
CA GLU A 63 12.92 4.58 8.01
C GLU A 63 12.15 5.88 7.77
N HIS A 64 12.05 6.30 6.51
CA HIS A 64 11.24 7.44 6.12
C HIS A 64 9.76 7.23 6.46
N SER A 65 9.23 6.04 6.18
CA SER A 65 7.82 5.71 6.40
C SER A 65 7.36 5.92 7.84
N GLN A 66 8.26 5.77 8.82
CA GLN A 66 7.98 5.92 10.24
C GLN A 66 8.25 7.34 10.73
N SER A 67 9.32 7.97 10.25
CA SER A 67 9.82 9.27 10.71
C SER A 67 9.15 10.47 10.03
N CYS A 68 8.53 10.28 8.86
CA CYS A 68 7.92 11.37 8.11
C CYS A 68 6.72 11.97 8.86
N LYS A 69 6.90 13.18 9.40
CA LYS A 69 5.85 13.92 10.13
C LYS A 69 4.72 14.41 9.22
N ALA A 70 4.99 14.56 7.92
CA ALA A 70 4.01 15.02 6.93
C ALA A 70 3.04 13.91 6.47
N MET A 71 3.35 12.64 6.77
CA MET A 71 2.43 11.53 6.54
C MET A 71 1.32 11.56 7.60
N VAL A 72 0.15 12.08 7.22
CA VAL A 72 -1.04 12.07 8.07
C VAL A 72 -1.59 10.64 8.14
N ARG A 73 -1.46 10.00 9.30
CA ARG A 73 -1.93 8.63 9.58
C ARG A 73 -3.24 8.68 10.33
N LEU A 74 -4.20 7.82 9.97
CA LEU A 74 -5.47 7.68 10.70
C LEU A 74 -5.26 7.27 12.16
N ASP A 75 -4.27 6.42 12.42
CA ASP A 75 -3.82 6.01 13.75
C ASP A 75 -2.32 5.73 13.66
N ARG A 76 -1.51 6.49 14.39
CA ARG A 76 -0.04 6.39 14.37
C ARG A 76 0.48 5.11 15.03
N PHE A 77 -0.27 4.55 15.98
CA PHE A 77 0.11 3.32 16.69
C PHE A 77 -0.27 2.09 15.87
N LYS A 78 -1.41 2.13 15.16
CA LYS A 78 -1.87 1.03 14.32
C LYS A 78 -1.23 1.02 12.92
N TYR A 79 -1.08 2.17 12.27
CA TYR A 79 -0.62 2.26 10.88
C TYR A 79 0.73 2.97 10.78
N ARG A 80 1.79 2.31 11.27
CA ARG A 80 3.12 2.90 11.43
C ARG A 80 3.90 3.08 10.12
N TYR A 81 3.57 2.33 9.07
CA TYR A 81 4.34 2.29 7.82
C TYR A 81 3.55 2.89 6.65
N GLY A 82 3.93 4.08 6.20
CA GLY A 82 3.35 4.75 5.03
C GLY A 82 4.19 4.63 3.76
N CYS A 83 3.54 4.49 2.60
CA CYS A 83 4.23 4.59 1.32
C CYS A 83 4.55 6.05 0.99
N TYR A 84 5.75 6.32 0.48
CA TYR A 84 6.11 7.69 0.08
C TYR A 84 5.58 8.09 -1.31
N ARG A 85 5.18 7.12 -2.14
CA ARG A 85 4.70 7.31 -3.52
C ARG A 85 3.17 7.34 -3.64
N CYS A 86 2.43 6.93 -2.60
CA CYS A 86 0.97 6.92 -2.61
C CYS A 86 0.39 6.95 -1.18
N VAL A 87 -0.94 6.99 -1.06
CA VAL A 87 -1.67 7.09 0.22
C VAL A 87 -1.78 5.76 1.00
N TYR A 88 -0.95 4.76 0.68
CA TYR A 88 -0.99 3.44 1.32
C TYR A 88 -0.35 3.47 2.72
N PHE A 89 -0.98 2.82 3.70
CA PHE A 89 -0.50 2.70 5.08
C PHE A 89 -0.77 1.32 5.67
N THR A 90 0.24 0.71 6.30
CA THR A 90 0.12 -0.61 6.91
C THR A 90 0.69 -0.63 8.34
N TYR A 91 0.39 -1.70 9.05
CA TYR A 91 0.84 -1.96 10.42
C TYR A 91 2.17 -2.71 10.47
N GLU A 92 2.61 -3.32 9.35
CA GLU A 92 3.85 -4.11 9.27
C GLU A 92 4.78 -3.67 8.13
N ALA A 93 6.09 -3.60 8.39
CA ALA A 93 7.11 -3.27 7.39
C ALA A 93 7.09 -4.23 6.19
N GLN A 94 6.83 -5.51 6.44
CA GLN A 94 6.81 -6.54 5.40
C GLN A 94 5.67 -6.32 4.39
N ASN A 95 4.56 -5.74 4.83
CA ASN A 95 3.45 -5.39 3.94
C ASN A 95 3.78 -4.15 3.10
N LEU A 96 4.48 -3.16 3.67
CA LEU A 96 4.99 -2.02 2.91
C LEU A 96 5.99 -2.48 1.85
N LYS A 97 6.90 -3.40 2.18
CA LYS A 97 7.86 -3.99 1.22
C LYS A 97 7.16 -4.72 0.07
N LYS A 98 6.11 -5.51 0.35
CA LYS A 98 5.33 -6.19 -0.70
C LYS A 98 4.59 -5.17 -1.57
N HIS A 99 3.98 -4.17 -0.96
CA HIS A 99 3.29 -3.09 -1.66
C HIS A 99 4.24 -2.30 -2.56
N PHE A 100 5.44 -1.95 -2.08
CA PHE A 100 6.39 -1.12 -2.81
C PHE A 100 6.89 -1.77 -4.11
N ARG A 101 6.85 -3.10 -4.22
CA ARG A 101 7.12 -3.83 -5.48
C ARG A 101 6.17 -3.44 -6.62
N ARG A 102 4.98 -2.93 -6.31
CA ARG A 102 4.07 -2.37 -7.33
C ARG A 102 4.64 -1.12 -7.98
N HIS A 103 5.43 -0.34 -7.25
CA HIS A 103 6.09 0.86 -7.77
C HIS A 103 7.40 0.53 -8.50
N THR A 104 8.20 -0.42 -7.99
CA THR A 104 9.49 -0.77 -8.59
C THR A 104 9.38 -1.78 -9.73
N GLY A 105 8.24 -2.48 -9.83
CA GLY A 105 8.06 -3.59 -10.78
C GLY A 105 8.86 -4.84 -10.41
N GLU A 106 9.51 -4.89 -9.24
CA GLU A 106 10.29 -6.04 -8.81
C GLU A 106 9.45 -7.33 -8.74
N LYS A 107 9.90 -8.36 -9.46
CA LYS A 107 9.29 -9.71 -9.48
C LYS A 107 10.30 -10.77 -9.04
N PRO A 108 10.59 -10.88 -7.73
CA PRO A 108 11.66 -11.74 -7.23
C PRO A 108 11.35 -13.24 -7.31
N PHE A 109 10.09 -13.64 -7.53
CA PHE A 109 9.70 -15.04 -7.56
C PHE A 109 9.56 -15.52 -9.00
N ALA A 110 10.46 -16.40 -9.44
CA ALA A 110 10.42 -16.99 -10.78
C ALA A 110 9.75 -18.37 -10.76
N CYS A 111 9.00 -18.68 -11.81
CA CYS A 111 8.55 -20.03 -12.08
C CYS A 111 9.75 -20.89 -12.53
N THR A 112 9.78 -22.14 -12.09
CA THR A 112 10.85 -23.10 -12.46
C THR A 112 10.60 -23.77 -13.80
N VAL A 113 9.44 -23.53 -14.42
CA VAL A 113 8.99 -24.21 -15.65
C VAL A 113 8.87 -23.24 -16.83
N CYS A 114 8.63 -21.96 -16.59
CA CYS A 114 8.53 -20.95 -17.64
C CYS A 114 9.06 -19.60 -17.14
N ASP A 115 9.14 -18.61 -18.02
CA ASP A 115 9.68 -17.28 -17.72
C ASP A 115 8.74 -16.40 -16.87
N TYR A 116 7.62 -16.95 -16.38
CA TYR A 116 6.71 -16.21 -15.52
C TYR A 116 7.39 -15.81 -14.21
N ARG A 117 7.27 -14.52 -13.86
CA ARG A 117 7.76 -13.96 -12.59
C ARG A 117 6.64 -13.24 -11.86
N ALA A 118 6.63 -13.38 -10.54
CA ALA A 118 5.66 -12.77 -9.64
C ALA A 118 6.32 -11.85 -8.60
N SER A 119 5.58 -10.82 -8.19
CA SER A 119 5.95 -9.94 -7.08
C SER A 119 5.68 -10.56 -5.70
N GLN A 120 4.85 -11.62 -5.63
CA GLN A 120 4.47 -12.33 -4.40
C GLN A 120 4.50 -13.86 -4.56
N LYS A 121 4.81 -14.57 -3.46
CA LYS A 121 4.84 -16.04 -3.42
C LYS A 121 3.48 -16.66 -3.74
N VAL A 122 2.39 -16.08 -3.24
CA VAL A 122 1.02 -16.58 -3.48
C VAL A 122 0.69 -16.55 -4.97
N SER A 123 1.06 -15.49 -5.67
CA SER A 123 0.84 -15.37 -7.12
C SER A 123 1.64 -16.41 -7.89
N LEU A 124 2.90 -16.68 -7.49
CA LEU A 124 3.68 -17.77 -8.07
C LEU A 124 3.04 -19.14 -7.78
N LYS A 125 2.61 -19.41 -6.54
CA LYS A 125 1.96 -20.67 -6.18
C LYS A 125 0.70 -20.92 -6.98
N LEU A 126 -0.13 -19.89 -7.14
CA LEU A 126 -1.35 -19.97 -7.95
C LEU A 126 -1.02 -20.20 -9.43
N HIS A 127 0.00 -19.51 -9.97
CA HIS A 127 0.49 -19.75 -11.32
C HIS A 127 0.97 -21.20 -11.49
N SER A 128 1.85 -21.70 -10.61
CA SER A 128 2.35 -23.07 -10.69
C SER A 128 1.24 -24.11 -10.57
N LEU A 129 0.23 -23.86 -9.73
CA LEU A 129 -0.92 -24.75 -9.58
C LEU A 129 -1.83 -24.72 -10.83
N ASN A 130 -2.21 -23.55 -11.31
CA ASN A 130 -3.22 -23.45 -12.37
C ASN A 130 -2.63 -23.65 -13.77
N HIS A 131 -1.40 -23.17 -13.99
CA HIS A 131 -0.74 -23.23 -15.29
C HIS A 131 0.08 -24.51 -15.47
N HIS A 132 0.70 -25.02 -14.40
CA HIS A 132 1.55 -26.20 -14.46
C HIS A 132 1.03 -27.41 -13.65
N LYS A 133 -0.06 -27.27 -12.89
CA LYS A 133 -0.58 -28.32 -11.99
C LYS A 133 0.46 -28.84 -10.99
N ILE A 134 1.39 -27.96 -10.57
CA ILE A 134 2.44 -28.26 -9.59
C ILE A 134 1.98 -27.82 -8.20
N PHE A 135 1.98 -28.77 -7.27
CA PHE A 135 1.71 -28.53 -5.85
C PHE A 135 3.02 -28.17 -5.13
N LEU A 136 3.32 -26.87 -5.08
CA LEU A 136 4.44 -26.37 -4.27
C LEU A 136 4.11 -26.56 -2.78
N LYS A 137 4.90 -27.41 -2.11
CA LYS A 137 4.85 -27.68 -0.66
C LYS A 137 5.35 -26.48 0.14
#